data_AF-A0A1V2QQC5-F1
#
_entry.id   AF-A0A1V2QQC5-F1
#
_cell.length_a   1.000
_cell.length_b   1.000
_cell.length_c   1.000
_cell.angle_alpha   90.00
_cell.angle_beta   90.00
_cell.angle_gamma   90.00
#
_symmetry.space_group_name_H-M   'P 1'
#
loop_
_entity.id
_entity.type
_entity.pdbx_description
1 polymer ?
#
loop_
_entity_poly.entity_id
_entity_poly.type
_entity_poly.pdbx_seq_one_letter_code
_entity_poly.pdbx_strand_id
1 'polypeptide(L)'
;MTDTLVDDYDTHSRGLRAYVASVAGRLGIGMESCCLDTSRPSQAYIALDERLDQFPGRDLALLWDEGSGWIAALDGHGDDDMVIVSRLYGDVMPDPATVARFVTSLNEMAG
;
A
#
# COMPACT_ATOMS: atom_id res chain seq x y z
N MET A 1 -31.66 1.90 -16.97
CA MET A 1 -30.31 2.33 -17.41
C MET A 1 -29.55 2.85 -16.19
N THR A 2 -29.28 1.96 -15.21
CA THR A 2 -28.38 2.19 -14.06
C THR A 2 -28.13 0.82 -13.42
N ASP A 3 -27.23 0.03 -13.99
CA ASP A 3 -26.97 -1.33 -13.49
C ASP A 3 -25.48 -1.67 -13.62
N THR A 4 -24.88 -1.38 -14.78
CA THR A 4 -23.48 -1.68 -15.07
C THR A 4 -22.47 -0.94 -14.17
N LEU A 5 -22.64 0.38 -13.95
CA LEU A 5 -21.67 1.17 -13.16
C LEU A 5 -21.62 0.79 -11.67
N VAL A 6 -22.74 0.32 -11.10
CA VAL A 6 -22.80 -0.11 -9.70
C VAL A 6 -22.12 -1.47 -9.54
N ASP A 7 -22.37 -2.40 -10.47
CA ASP A 7 -21.79 -3.75 -10.44
C ASP A 7 -20.26 -3.74 -10.68
N ASP A 8 -19.79 -2.88 -11.60
CA ASP A 8 -18.36 -2.68 -11.87
C ASP A 8 -17.63 -2.04 -10.68
N TYR A 9 -18.23 -1.04 -10.03
CA TYR A 9 -17.65 -0.38 -8.86
C TYR A 9 -17.52 -1.35 -7.67
N ASP A 10 -18.56 -2.13 -7.43
CA ASP A 10 -18.61 -3.13 -6.35
C ASP A 10 -17.64 -4.29 -6.61
N THR A 11 -17.49 -4.72 -7.86
CA THR A 11 -16.49 -5.72 -8.27
C THR A 11 -15.07 -5.20 -8.14
N HIS A 12 -14.79 -3.96 -8.56
CA HIS A 12 -13.47 -3.33 -8.37
C HIS A 12 -13.13 -3.18 -6.89
N SER A 13 -14.06 -2.69 -6.09
CA SER A 13 -13.88 -2.50 -4.65
C SER A 13 -13.54 -3.81 -3.95
N ARG A 14 -14.23 -4.90 -4.29
CA ARG A 14 -13.91 -6.25 -3.80
C ARG A 14 -12.55 -6.74 -4.27
N GLY A 15 -12.22 -6.53 -5.54
CA GLY A 15 -10.95 -6.93 -6.13
C GLY A 15 -9.76 -6.26 -5.45
N LEU A 16 -9.82 -4.93 -5.29
CA LEU A 16 -8.80 -4.17 -4.60
C LEU A 16 -8.68 -4.61 -3.13
N ARG A 17 -9.80 -4.79 -2.43
CA ARG A 17 -9.78 -5.27 -1.05
C ARG A 17 -9.14 -6.66 -0.92
N ALA A 18 -9.46 -7.59 -1.81
CA ALA A 18 -8.87 -8.93 -1.81
C ALA A 18 -7.37 -8.91 -2.13
N TYR A 19 -6.95 -8.05 -3.06
CA TYR A 19 -5.55 -7.84 -3.38
C TYR A 19 -4.78 -7.29 -2.19
N VAL A 20 -5.26 -6.20 -1.57
CA VAL A 20 -4.63 -5.59 -0.40
C VAL A 20 -4.58 -6.55 0.79
N ALA A 21 -5.64 -7.34 1.01
CA ALA A 21 -5.63 -8.40 2.03
C ALA A 21 -4.55 -9.46 1.77
N SER A 22 -4.29 -9.80 0.50
CA SER A 22 -3.24 -10.74 0.14
C SER A 22 -1.84 -10.17 0.38
N VAL A 23 -1.64 -8.87 0.10
CA VAL A 23 -0.39 -8.15 0.40
C VAL A 23 -0.18 -8.06 1.91
N ALA A 24 -1.17 -7.57 2.65
CA ALA A 24 -1.12 -7.44 4.11
C ALA A 24 -0.85 -8.79 4.78
N GLY A 25 -1.53 -9.86 4.35
CA GLY A 25 -1.30 -11.20 4.87
C GLY A 25 0.11 -11.74 4.61
N ARG A 26 0.76 -11.36 3.51
CA ARG A 26 2.17 -11.69 3.25
C ARG A 26 3.15 -10.92 4.14
N LEU A 27 2.76 -9.72 4.56
CA LEU A 27 3.51 -8.88 5.50
C LEU A 27 3.21 -9.22 6.96
N GLY A 28 2.26 -10.12 7.24
CA GLY A 28 1.83 -10.43 8.62
C GLY A 28 0.95 -9.34 9.25
N ILE A 29 0.37 -8.45 8.44
CA ILE A 29 -0.38 -7.28 8.86
C ILE A 29 -1.89 -7.57 8.77
N GLY A 30 -2.62 -7.15 9.80
CA GLY A 30 -4.09 -7.21 9.82
C GLY A 30 -4.72 -6.13 8.94
N MET A 31 -5.89 -6.42 8.38
CA MET A 31 -6.63 -5.45 7.56
C MET A 31 -7.06 -4.20 8.33
N GLU A 32 -7.02 -4.21 9.67
CA GLU A 32 -7.24 -3.01 10.49
C GLU A 32 -6.16 -1.93 10.31
N SER A 33 -4.95 -2.32 9.86
CA SER A 33 -3.86 -1.42 9.53
C SER A 33 -3.89 -0.96 8.06
N CYS A 34 -4.96 -1.30 7.33
CA CYS A 34 -5.13 -0.94 5.93
C CYS A 34 -6.29 0.06 5.76
N CYS A 35 -6.10 1.05 4.89
CA CYS A 35 -7.16 1.95 4.44
C CYS A 35 -7.31 1.83 2.92
N LEU A 36 -8.55 1.86 2.42
CA LEU A 36 -8.87 1.74 1.00
C LEU A 36 -9.78 2.89 0.61
N ASP A 37 -9.39 3.64 -0.42
CA ASP A 37 -10.29 4.51 -1.16
C ASP A 37 -10.57 3.87 -2.52
N THR A 38 -11.79 3.39 -2.72
CA THR A 38 -12.21 2.70 -3.95
C THR A 38 -12.82 3.66 -4.97
N SER A 39 -12.87 4.96 -4.65
CA SER A 39 -13.11 6.02 -5.65
C SER A 39 -12.06 5.94 -6.76
N ARG A 40 -12.33 6.47 -7.95
CA ARG A 40 -11.33 6.48 -9.04
C ARG A 40 -10.65 7.85 -9.09
N PRO A 41 -9.31 7.93 -9.12
CA PRO A 41 -8.36 6.82 -9.03
C PRO A 41 -8.36 6.18 -7.64
N SER A 42 -8.30 4.85 -7.59
CA SER A 42 -8.31 4.14 -6.32
C SER A 42 -6.96 4.16 -5.63
N GLN A 43 -7.00 4.15 -4.30
CA GLN A 43 -5.84 4.23 -3.45
C GLN A 43 -5.92 3.19 -2.34
N ALA A 44 -4.76 2.73 -1.91
CA ALA A 44 -4.63 1.91 -0.71
C ALA A 44 -3.46 2.38 0.13
N TYR A 45 -3.62 2.24 1.44
CA TYR A 45 -2.61 2.53 2.43
C TYR A 45 -2.47 1.32 3.35
N ILE A 46 -1.25 0.95 3.69
CA ILE A 46 -0.93 -0.09 4.67
C ILE A 46 0.13 0.48 5.61
N ALA A 47 -0.23 0.67 6.88
CA ALA A 47 0.75 0.99 7.91
C ALA A 47 1.63 -0.24 8.18
N LEU A 48 2.94 -0.06 8.12
CA LEU A 48 3.91 -1.05 8.56
C LEU A 48 4.35 -0.64 9.97
N ASP A 49 4.26 -1.55 10.95
CA ASP A 49 4.79 -1.32 12.32
C ASP A 49 6.34 -1.28 12.35
N GLU A 50 6.96 -1.41 11.17
CA GLU A 50 8.38 -1.39 10.95
C GLU A 50 8.93 0.03 11.03
N ARG A 51 10.05 0.15 11.74
CA ARG A 51 10.77 1.41 11.92
C ARG A 51 12.15 1.25 11.30
N LEU A 52 12.46 2.10 10.33
CA LEU A 52 13.80 2.11 9.74
C LEU A 52 14.77 2.77 10.74
N ASP A 53 15.88 2.11 11.06
CA ASP A 53 16.89 2.62 12.01
C ASP A 53 17.43 4.01 11.61
N GLN A 54 17.48 4.29 10.30
CA GLN A 54 17.91 5.59 9.75
C GLN A 54 16.91 6.72 10.00
N PHE A 55 15.65 6.40 10.35
CA PHE A 55 14.56 7.36 10.54
C PHE A 55 13.83 7.12 11.87
N PRO A 56 14.50 7.35 13.01
CA PRO A 56 13.91 7.12 14.31
C PRO A 56 12.69 8.03 14.53
N GLY A 57 11.58 7.45 14.95
CA GLY A 57 10.36 8.20 15.24
C GLY A 57 9.35 8.28 14.10
N ARG A 58 9.65 7.69 12.94
CA ARG A 58 8.73 7.63 11.80
C ARG A 58 8.42 6.18 11.45
N ASP A 59 7.14 5.89 11.27
CA ASP A 59 6.67 4.56 10.90
C ASP A 59 6.60 4.47 9.37
N LEU A 60 6.93 3.30 8.82
CA LEU A 60 6.91 3.10 7.37
C LEU A 60 5.48 2.77 6.93
N ALA A 61 5.08 3.29 5.78
CA ALA A 61 3.80 2.96 5.16
C ALA A 61 4.01 2.57 3.70
N LEU A 62 3.18 1.63 3.24
CA LEU A 62 3.00 1.35 1.83
C LEU A 62 1.78 2.08 1.31
N LEU A 63 1.94 2.79 0.20
CA LEU A 63 0.85 3.43 -0.49
C LEU A 63 0.78 2.91 -1.91
N TRP A 64 -0.43 2.65 -2.36
CA TRP A 64 -0.73 2.24 -3.72
C TRP A 64 -1.65 3.26 -4.35
N ASP A 65 -1.33 3.64 -5.58
CA ASP A 65 -2.17 4.44 -6.46
C ASP A 65 -2.44 3.66 -7.75
N GLU A 66 -3.69 3.71 -8.23
CA GLU A 66 -4.12 3.04 -9.45
C GLU A 66 -3.32 3.45 -10.71
N GLY A 67 -2.78 4.68 -10.75
CA GLY A 67 -1.96 5.14 -11.85
C GLY A 67 -0.47 4.81 -11.72
N SER A 68 0.03 4.73 -10.49
CA SER A 68 1.46 4.79 -10.19
C SER A 68 2.03 3.57 -9.47
N GLY A 69 1.16 2.67 -8.99
CA GLY A 69 1.55 1.47 -8.25
C GLY A 69 2.03 1.77 -6.83
N TRP A 70 2.89 0.89 -6.31
CA TRP A 70 3.32 0.93 -4.92
C TRP A 70 4.51 1.88 -4.68
N ILE A 71 4.40 2.67 -3.63
CA ILE A 71 5.49 3.42 -3.01
C ILE A 71 5.60 3.05 -1.53
N ALA A 72 6.82 3.11 -1.01
CA ALA A 72 7.07 3.12 0.42
C ALA A 72 7.40 4.55 0.84
N ALA A 73 6.76 5.01 1.89
CA ALA A 73 6.99 6.33 2.43
C ALA A 73 6.95 6.31 3.95
N LEU A 74 7.69 7.22 4.57
CA LEU A 74 7.65 7.40 6.01
C LEU A 74 6.48 8.31 6.36
N ASP A 75 5.70 7.88 7.34
CA ASP A 75 4.67 8.70 7.96
C ASP A 75 5.34 9.93 8.61
N GLY A 76 4.79 11.10 8.29
CA GLY A 76 5.22 12.36 8.85
C GLY A 76 4.61 12.62 10.22
N HIS A 77 5.05 13.66 10.91
CA HIS A 77 4.36 14.11 12.13
C HIS A 77 3.00 14.79 11.84
N GLY A 78 2.43 14.62 10.64
CA GLY A 78 1.17 15.21 10.19
C GLY A 78 0.73 14.64 8.83
N ASP A 79 -0.57 14.82 8.54
CA ASP A 79 -1.31 14.20 7.42
C ASP A 79 -0.74 14.46 6.01
N ASP A 80 0.13 15.48 5.84
CA ASP A 80 0.66 15.92 4.55
C ASP A 80 2.20 15.75 4.41
N ASP A 81 2.92 15.37 5.49
CA ASP A 81 4.40 15.31 5.49
C ASP A 81 4.92 13.89 5.20
N MET A 82 4.54 13.31 4.08
CA MET A 82 4.98 11.95 3.75
C MET A 82 6.26 11.98 2.90
N VAL A 83 7.31 11.30 3.38
CA VAL A 83 8.61 11.26 2.68
C VAL A 83 8.72 9.94 1.92
N ILE A 84 8.70 10.00 0.59
CA ILE A 84 8.87 8.82 -0.25
C ILE A 84 10.30 8.28 -0.09
N VAL A 85 10.40 7.04 0.38
CA VAL A 85 11.66 6.31 0.56
C VAL A 85 12.04 5.60 -0.73
N SER A 86 11.07 4.93 -1.35
CA SER A 86 11.30 4.13 -2.55
C SER A 86 10.00 3.87 -3.31
N ARG A 87 10.13 3.53 -4.59
CA ARG A 87 9.01 3.12 -5.45
C ARG A 87 9.27 1.74 -6.01
N LEU A 88 8.24 0.90 -6.01
CA LEU A 88 8.25 -0.37 -6.72
C LEU A 88 7.87 -0.10 -8.17
N TYR A 89 8.85 -0.23 -9.06
CA TYR A 89 8.65 -0.05 -10.50
C TYR A 89 8.18 -1.35 -11.16
N GLY A 90 7.40 -1.23 -12.24
CA GLY A 90 6.87 -2.35 -13.00
C GLY A 90 5.35 -2.31 -13.09
N ASP A 91 4.71 -3.45 -12.89
CA ASP A 91 3.26 -3.55 -12.82
C ASP A 91 2.69 -2.68 -11.69
N VAL A 92 1.58 -1.99 -11.97
CA VAL A 92 0.85 -1.22 -10.95
C VAL A 92 0.34 -2.13 -9.83
N MET A 93 -0.12 -3.34 -10.20
CA MET A 93 -0.69 -4.32 -9.28
C MET A 93 0.12 -5.63 -9.36
N PRO A 94 1.38 -5.63 -8.88
CA PRO A 94 2.26 -6.78 -8.98
C PRO A 94 1.81 -7.91 -8.06
N ASP A 95 2.38 -9.11 -8.22
CA ASP A 95 2.12 -10.22 -7.30
C ASP A 95 2.38 -9.80 -5.83
N PRO A 96 1.50 -10.18 -4.86
CA PRO A 96 1.66 -9.79 -3.47
C PRO A 96 3.01 -10.18 -2.84
N ALA A 97 3.64 -11.27 -3.27
CA ALA A 97 4.97 -11.65 -2.79
C ALA A 97 6.07 -10.69 -3.27
N THR A 98 5.90 -10.08 -4.44
CA THR A 98 6.81 -9.03 -4.94
C THR A 98 6.75 -7.79 -4.05
N VAL A 99 5.55 -7.38 -3.62
CA VAL A 99 5.38 -6.25 -2.69
C VAL A 99 6.01 -6.56 -1.32
N ALA A 100 5.80 -7.77 -0.80
CA ALA A 100 6.40 -8.18 0.47
C ALA A 100 7.94 -8.23 0.43
N ARG A 101 8.50 -8.74 -0.68
CA ARG A 101 9.94 -8.72 -0.91
C ARG A 101 10.50 -7.30 -1.01
N PHE A 102 9.78 -6.40 -1.68
CA PHE A 102 10.15 -4.99 -1.76
C PHE A 102 10.28 -4.38 -0.36
N VAL A 103 9.30 -4.56 0.53
CA VAL A 103 9.37 -4.09 1.93
C VAL A 103 10.57 -4.68 2.66
N THR A 104 10.79 -6.00 2.54
CA THR A 104 11.93 -6.68 3.20
C THR A 104 13.26 -6.05 2.78
N SER A 105 13.43 -5.75 1.49
CA SER A 105 14.66 -5.12 1.00
C SER A 105 14.86 -3.67 1.46
N LEU A 106 13.79 -2.95 1.85
CA LEU A 106 13.93 -1.62 2.47
C LEU A 106 14.54 -1.73 3.87
N ASN A 107 14.13 -2.74 4.65
CA ASN A 107 14.71 -3.02 5.96
C ASN A 107 16.19 -3.43 5.86
N GLU A 108 16.55 -4.23 4.86
CA GLU A 108 17.95 -4.63 4.63
C GLU A 108 18.87 -3.48 4.21
N MET A 109 18.33 -2.42 3.60
CA MET A 109 19.11 -1.21 3.29
C MET A 109 19.23 -0.27 4.49
N ALA A 110 18.35 -0.42 5.48
CA ALA A 110 18.29 0.46 6.64
C ALA A 110 19.29 0.07 7.75
N GLY A 111 19.56 -1.23 7.93
CA GLY A 111 20.50 -1.78 8.91
C GLY A 111 21.93 -1.96 8.39
#